data_AF-R9KUI1-F1
#
_entry.id   AF-R9KUI1-F1
#
_cell.length_a   1.000
_cell.length_b   1.000
_cell.length_c   1.000
_cell.angle_alpha   90.00
_cell.angle_beta   90.00
_cell.angle_gamma   90.00
#
_symmetry.space_group_name_H-M   'P 1'
#
loop_
_entity.id
_entity.type
_entity.pdbx_description
1 polymer ?
#
loop_
_entity_poly.entity_id
_entity_poly.type
_entity_poly.pdbx_seq_one_letter_code
_entity_poly.pdbx_strand_id
1 'polypeptide(L)'
;MGIYLNPDNDGFWRATHSEIYVDKTGLIEYTNKCLNTEQQYICVSRPRRFGKSMALKMLAAYYSRGCDSRELFMGYKIEETESFHEHLNKYDVIFLNMQQFLIEKRGRDVIEYLEQEVLEELLENYGNLLTKPVVGMAAMLRKIYAKTKKKFIFLIDEWDCVMRERQESEEMQKQYLDFLRNLLKDQSYVALAYMTGILPVKKYGVHSALNMFSEYSMIDQFVFEEYTGFTEKEVAALCEQFRMDCSETESWYDGYLFTEFRHIYNPKSVVEAMRRHKFSSYWTTTETYDA
;
A
#
# COMPACT_ATOMS: atom_id res chain seq x y z
N MET A 1 15.56 6.28 -13.20
CA MET A 1 14.80 6.06 -11.95
C MET A 1 13.35 6.01 -12.35
N GLY A 2 12.65 4.91 -12.08
CA GLY A 2 11.28 4.75 -12.55
C GLY A 2 10.28 5.34 -11.58
N ILE A 3 9.17 5.80 -12.12
CA ILE A 3 8.00 6.29 -11.39
C ILE A 3 7.16 5.09 -10.95
N TYR A 4 6.98 4.12 -11.86
CA TYR A 4 6.15 2.95 -11.63
C TYR A 4 6.97 1.70 -11.33
N LEU A 5 8.13 1.54 -11.97
CA LEU A 5 9.08 0.45 -11.76
C LEU A 5 10.29 0.95 -10.96
N ASN A 6 10.51 0.34 -9.80
CA ASN A 6 11.59 0.68 -8.87
C ASN A 6 11.56 2.15 -8.44
N PRO A 7 10.45 2.61 -7.82
CA PRO A 7 10.37 3.96 -7.27
C PRO A 7 11.42 4.18 -6.18
N ASP A 8 11.80 5.44 -5.99
CA ASP A 8 12.74 5.87 -4.96
C ASP A 8 12.12 5.88 -3.54
N ASN A 9 12.95 6.11 -2.52
CA ASN A 9 12.55 6.14 -1.11
C ASN A 9 12.06 7.50 -0.60
N ASP A 10 12.05 8.53 -1.46
CA ASP A 10 11.56 9.89 -1.21
C ASP A 10 10.25 9.97 -0.40
N GLY A 11 9.29 9.11 -0.72
CA GLY A 11 8.00 9.09 -0.06
C GLY A 11 8.09 8.70 1.41
N PHE A 12 8.96 7.74 1.74
CA PHE A 12 9.21 7.31 3.11
C PHE A 12 10.17 8.25 3.83
N TRP A 13 11.19 8.76 3.14
CA TRP A 13 12.10 9.79 3.66
C TRP A 13 11.32 11.01 4.17
N ARG A 14 10.36 11.54 3.40
CA ARG A 14 9.49 12.64 3.85
C ARG A 14 8.65 12.28 5.08
N ALA A 15 8.25 11.02 5.20
CA ALA A 15 7.45 10.57 6.34
C ALA A 15 8.30 10.52 7.62
N THR A 16 9.51 9.97 7.56
CA THR A 16 10.41 9.88 8.72
C THR A 16 10.97 11.24 9.16
N HIS A 17 11.07 12.20 8.23
CA HIS A 17 11.49 13.58 8.50
C HIS A 17 10.33 14.53 8.82
N SER A 18 9.10 14.01 8.92
CA SER A 18 7.97 14.81 9.39
C SER A 18 8.08 15.04 10.89
N GLU A 19 7.50 16.15 11.36
CA GLU A 19 7.48 16.52 12.79
C GLU A 19 6.95 15.41 13.71
N ILE A 20 5.99 14.63 13.22
CA ILE A 20 5.48 13.44 13.90
C ILE A 20 5.58 12.25 12.95
N TYR A 21 6.39 11.27 13.35
CA TYR A 21 6.46 9.95 12.74
C TYR A 21 6.39 8.90 13.86
N VAL A 22 5.55 7.90 13.67
CA VAL A 22 5.42 6.74 14.58
C VAL A 22 5.88 5.51 13.82
N ASP A 23 6.85 4.79 14.37
CA ASP A 23 7.48 3.66 13.71
C ASP A 23 6.51 2.46 13.58
N LYS A 24 6.19 2.14 12.32
CA LYS A 24 5.36 0.99 11.91
C LYS A 24 6.14 -0.02 11.05
N THR A 25 7.47 0.04 11.08
CA THR A 25 8.34 -0.79 10.24
C THR A 25 8.26 -2.29 10.56
N GLY A 26 7.78 -2.66 11.76
CA GLY A 26 7.47 -4.06 12.11
C GLY A 26 6.50 -4.75 11.13
N LEU A 27 5.67 -3.98 10.40
CA LEU A 27 4.82 -4.51 9.32
C LEU A 27 5.64 -5.27 8.27
N ILE A 28 6.86 -4.81 8.00
CA ILE A 28 7.75 -5.38 6.99
C ILE A 28 8.15 -6.81 7.37
N GLU A 29 8.30 -7.12 8.66
CA GLU A 29 8.67 -8.47 9.10
C GLU A 29 7.61 -9.49 8.68
N TYR A 30 6.33 -9.12 8.80
CA TYR A 30 5.23 -9.97 8.34
C TYR A 30 5.22 -10.10 6.81
N THR A 31 5.39 -8.99 6.07
CA THR A 31 5.44 -9.08 4.60
C THR A 31 6.65 -9.87 4.10
N ASN A 32 7.78 -9.85 4.82
CA ASN A 32 8.92 -10.70 4.53
C ASN A 32 8.59 -12.19 4.65
N LYS A 33 7.85 -12.58 5.70
CA LYS A 33 7.38 -13.97 5.86
C LYS A 33 6.46 -14.42 4.72
N CYS A 34 5.70 -13.49 4.12
CA CYS A 34 4.80 -13.78 3.01
C CYS A 34 5.51 -13.85 1.65
N LEU A 35 6.73 -13.32 1.51
CA LEU A 35 7.46 -13.28 0.23
C LEU A 35 7.62 -14.68 -0.37
N ASN A 36 7.24 -14.84 -1.64
CA ASN A 36 7.36 -16.08 -2.40
C ASN A 36 6.59 -17.28 -1.81
N THR A 37 5.60 -17.02 -0.97
CA THR A 37 4.72 -18.05 -0.37
C THR A 37 3.33 -18.03 -1.00
N GLU A 38 2.46 -18.95 -0.60
CA GLU A 38 1.04 -18.90 -0.97
C GLU A 38 0.32 -17.69 -0.35
N GLN A 39 0.84 -17.14 0.76
CA GLN A 39 0.30 -15.98 1.47
C GLN A 39 0.78 -14.63 0.90
N GLN A 40 1.43 -14.64 -0.27
CA GLN A 40 2.03 -13.45 -0.90
C GLN A 40 1.02 -12.38 -1.38
N TYR A 41 -0.29 -12.62 -1.29
CA TYR A 41 -1.33 -11.69 -1.73
C TYR A 41 -2.04 -11.10 -0.50
N ILE A 42 -1.77 -9.82 -0.22
CA ILE A 42 -2.25 -9.11 0.96
C ILE A 42 -3.10 -7.91 0.53
N CYS A 43 -4.33 -7.82 1.02
CA CYS A 43 -5.21 -6.67 0.82
C CYS A 43 -5.57 -6.03 2.14
N VAL A 44 -5.16 -4.79 2.36
CA VAL A 44 -5.46 -4.04 3.58
C VAL A 44 -6.47 -2.95 3.30
N SER A 45 -7.70 -3.16 3.77
CA SER A 45 -8.82 -2.22 3.61
C SER A 45 -9.11 -1.51 4.92
N ARG A 46 -8.88 -0.20 4.96
CA ARG A 46 -9.10 0.64 6.14
C ARG A 46 -9.58 2.04 5.74
N PRO A 47 -10.25 2.80 6.62
CA PRO A 47 -10.79 4.11 6.27
C PRO A 47 -9.71 5.09 5.79
N ARG A 48 -10.15 6.19 5.18
CA ARG A 48 -9.25 7.26 4.76
C ARG A 48 -8.43 7.77 5.96
N ARG A 49 -7.20 8.22 5.69
CA ARG A 49 -6.28 8.80 6.68
C ARG A 49 -5.73 7.85 7.77
N PHE A 50 -5.98 6.54 7.67
CA PHE A 50 -5.32 5.52 8.48
C PHE A 50 -3.95 5.07 7.93
N GLY A 51 -3.15 5.94 7.32
CA GLY A 51 -1.77 5.59 6.95
C GLY A 51 -1.55 4.53 5.84
N LYS A 52 -2.57 4.17 5.04
CA LYS A 52 -2.43 3.24 3.89
C LYS A 52 -1.27 3.58 2.97
N SER A 53 -1.27 4.78 2.41
CA SER A 53 -0.21 5.22 1.50
C SER A 53 1.16 5.37 2.17
N MET A 54 1.22 5.56 3.50
CA MET A 54 2.49 5.54 4.25
C MET A 54 3.07 4.13 4.26
N ALA A 55 2.25 3.12 4.56
CA ALA A 55 2.68 1.73 4.55
C ALA A 55 3.23 1.32 3.16
N LEU A 56 2.55 1.71 2.07
CA LEU A 56 3.06 1.43 0.72
C LEU A 56 4.39 2.15 0.42
N LYS A 57 4.54 3.42 0.81
CA LYS A 57 5.81 4.16 0.64
C LYS A 57 6.96 3.52 1.42
N MET A 58 6.68 3.06 2.64
CA MET A 58 7.62 2.32 3.47
C MET A 58 8.03 0.99 2.81
N LEU A 59 7.08 0.20 2.32
CA LEU A 59 7.35 -1.05 1.61
C LEU A 59 8.12 -0.81 0.30
N ALA A 60 7.81 0.26 -0.43
CA ALA A 60 8.54 0.65 -1.63
C ALA A 60 10.00 0.98 -1.29
N ALA A 61 10.23 1.82 -0.27
CA ALA A 61 11.58 2.16 0.19
C ALA A 61 12.36 0.93 0.67
N TYR A 62 11.69 -0.02 1.32
CA TYR A 62 12.34 -1.24 1.82
C TYR A 62 12.69 -2.23 0.71
N TYR A 63 11.80 -2.49 -0.24
CA TYR A 63 11.99 -3.56 -1.23
C TYR A 63 12.66 -3.12 -2.52
N SER A 64 12.46 -1.87 -2.94
CA SER A 64 12.86 -1.37 -4.25
C SER A 64 14.38 -1.42 -4.42
N ARG A 65 14.84 -2.14 -5.43
CA ARG A 65 16.24 -2.13 -5.87
C ARG A 65 16.69 -0.82 -6.52
N GLY A 66 15.76 0.13 -6.69
CA GLY A 66 16.00 1.43 -7.34
C GLY A 66 16.69 2.44 -6.43
N CYS A 67 16.80 2.16 -5.13
CA CYS A 67 17.33 3.06 -4.12
C CYS A 67 18.16 2.30 -3.07
N ASP A 68 18.92 3.05 -2.27
CA ASP A 68 19.54 2.54 -1.03
C ASP A 68 18.83 3.20 0.15
N SER A 69 18.13 2.38 0.93
CA SER A 69 17.33 2.83 2.07
C SER A 69 17.90 2.39 3.40
N ARG A 70 19.12 1.83 3.45
CA ARG A 70 19.67 1.28 4.70
C ARG A 70 19.64 2.29 5.84
N GLU A 71 20.19 3.48 5.61
CA GLU A 71 20.24 4.55 6.62
C GLU A 71 18.84 5.00 7.05
N LEU A 72 17.86 4.92 6.16
CA LEU A 72 16.48 5.33 6.42
C LEU A 72 15.75 4.38 7.38
N PHE A 73 16.23 3.15 7.54
CA PHE A 73 15.66 2.14 8.44
C PHE A 73 16.47 1.95 9.74
N MET A 74 17.61 2.63 9.91
CA MET A 74 18.42 2.52 11.12
C MET A 74 17.68 3.06 12.35
N GLY A 75 17.72 2.30 13.44
CA GLY A 75 17.05 2.61 14.71
C GLY A 75 15.55 2.28 14.74
N TYR A 76 14.98 1.72 13.67
CA TYR A 76 13.58 1.29 13.63
C TYR A 76 13.44 -0.22 13.88
N LYS A 77 12.24 -0.65 14.32
CA LYS A 77 11.92 -2.04 14.69
C LYS A 77 12.38 -3.07 13.66
N ILE A 78 12.27 -2.77 12.36
CA ILE A 78 12.65 -3.72 11.30
C ILE A 78 14.15 -4.04 11.28
N GLU A 79 15.03 -3.10 11.66
CA GLU A 79 16.48 -3.29 11.66
C GLU A 79 16.90 -4.45 12.59
N GLU A 80 16.16 -4.65 13.68
CA GLU A 80 16.43 -5.69 14.67
C GLU A 80 16.03 -7.11 14.19
N THR A 81 15.34 -7.22 13.04
CA THR A 81 14.87 -8.51 12.53
C THR A 81 15.90 -9.20 11.64
N GLU A 82 15.98 -10.53 11.72
CA GLU A 82 16.91 -11.33 10.90
C GLU A 82 16.67 -11.13 9.39
N SER A 83 15.40 -10.92 8.99
CA SER A 83 14.99 -10.76 7.60
C SER A 83 15.36 -9.40 6.98
N PHE A 84 15.83 -8.44 7.78
CA PHE A 84 16.12 -7.07 7.34
C PHE A 84 17.10 -7.01 6.17
N HIS A 85 18.31 -7.55 6.37
CA HIS A 85 19.34 -7.56 5.34
C HIS A 85 19.06 -8.56 4.21
N GLU A 86 18.15 -9.51 4.43
CA GLU A 86 17.79 -10.51 3.41
C GLU A 86 17.03 -9.87 2.25
N HIS A 87 16.13 -8.92 2.53
CA HIS A 87 15.21 -8.39 1.51
C HIS A 87 15.39 -6.91 1.15
N LEU A 88 16.08 -6.14 2.00
CA LEU A 88 16.33 -4.70 1.80
C LEU A 88 16.92 -4.41 0.42
N ASN A 89 16.20 -3.62 -0.38
CA ASN A 89 16.55 -3.12 -1.71
C ASN A 89 16.96 -4.21 -2.73
N LYS A 90 16.33 -5.39 -2.70
CA LYS A 90 16.67 -6.52 -3.61
C LYS A 90 15.64 -6.88 -4.66
N TYR A 91 14.47 -6.24 -4.68
CA TYR A 91 13.36 -6.62 -5.55
C TYR A 91 13.04 -5.55 -6.59
N ASP A 92 12.56 -6.01 -7.74
CA ASP A 92 11.89 -5.12 -8.68
C ASP A 92 10.49 -4.79 -8.15
N VAL A 93 10.21 -3.52 -7.87
CA VAL A 93 8.94 -3.07 -7.28
C VAL A 93 8.10 -2.36 -8.34
N ILE A 94 6.85 -2.76 -8.50
CA ILE A 94 5.86 -2.08 -9.33
C ILE A 94 4.88 -1.37 -8.41
N PHE A 95 4.88 -0.05 -8.42
CA PHE A 95 4.00 0.79 -7.60
C PHE A 95 2.91 1.42 -8.46
N LEU A 96 1.65 1.13 -8.16
CA LEU A 96 0.50 1.59 -8.91
C LEU A 96 -0.44 2.36 -7.99
N ASN A 97 -0.67 3.64 -8.28
CA ASN A 97 -1.77 4.39 -7.67
C ASN A 97 -2.95 4.42 -8.64
N MET A 98 -3.97 3.61 -8.38
CA MET A 98 -5.07 3.42 -9.33
C MET A 98 -5.92 4.68 -9.51
N GLN A 99 -6.02 5.50 -8.47
CA GLN A 99 -6.69 6.80 -8.53
C GLN A 99 -6.02 7.74 -9.53
N GLN A 100 -4.69 7.73 -9.61
CA GLN A 100 -3.93 8.55 -10.56
C GLN A 100 -4.31 8.17 -11.99
N PHE A 101 -4.23 6.88 -12.35
CA PHE A 101 -4.58 6.41 -13.70
C PHE A 101 -6.03 6.70 -14.07
N LEU A 102 -6.95 6.59 -13.11
CA LEU A 102 -8.37 6.88 -13.33
C LEU A 102 -8.63 8.35 -13.68
N ILE A 103 -7.90 9.28 -13.05
CA ILE A 103 -7.99 10.73 -13.28
C ILE A 103 -7.27 11.11 -14.59
N GLU A 104 -6.07 10.56 -14.82
CA GLU A 104 -5.16 11.00 -15.88
C GLU A 104 -5.43 10.38 -17.25
N LYS A 105 -6.34 9.38 -17.36
CA LYS A 105 -6.63 8.68 -18.62
C LYS A 105 -7.09 9.56 -19.79
N ARG A 106 -7.54 10.81 -19.55
CA ARG A 106 -7.95 11.80 -20.57
C ARG A 106 -8.89 11.23 -21.66
N GLY A 107 -9.87 10.43 -21.25
CA GLY A 107 -10.84 9.81 -22.15
C GLY A 107 -10.44 8.43 -22.71
N ARG A 108 -9.19 7.98 -22.54
CA ARG A 108 -8.77 6.61 -22.83
C ARG A 108 -9.36 5.61 -21.84
N ASP A 109 -9.24 4.33 -22.16
CA ASP A 109 -9.46 3.26 -21.20
C ASP A 109 -8.38 3.32 -20.09
N VAL A 110 -8.78 2.99 -18.85
CA VAL A 110 -7.88 3.11 -17.69
C VAL A 110 -6.79 2.04 -17.71
N ILE A 111 -7.10 0.84 -18.19
CA ILE A 111 -6.16 -0.29 -18.27
C ILE A 111 -5.17 -0.03 -19.39
N GLU A 112 -5.65 0.42 -20.55
CA GLU A 112 -4.79 0.78 -21.68
C GLU A 112 -3.77 1.86 -21.28
N TYR A 113 -4.23 2.92 -20.60
CA TYR A 113 -3.34 3.98 -20.14
C TYR A 113 -2.31 3.47 -19.12
N LEU A 114 -2.75 2.69 -18.12
CA LEU A 114 -1.86 2.10 -17.13
C LEU A 114 -0.81 1.19 -17.78
N GLU A 115 -1.23 0.27 -18.65
CA GLU A 115 -0.30 -0.63 -19.33
C GLU A 115 0.72 0.15 -20.17
N GLN A 116 0.30 1.20 -20.87
CA GLN A 116 1.22 2.03 -21.66
C GLN A 116 2.34 2.61 -20.80
N GLU A 117 2.01 3.30 -19.69
CA GLU A 117 3.00 3.97 -18.84
C GLU A 117 3.95 2.98 -18.17
N VAL A 118 3.44 1.85 -17.68
CA VAL A 118 4.28 0.86 -16.98
C VAL A 118 5.12 0.04 -17.96
N LEU A 119 4.60 -0.27 -19.16
CA LEU A 119 5.35 -0.97 -20.20
C LEU A 119 6.53 -0.13 -20.71
N GLU A 120 6.40 1.20 -20.77
CA GLU A 120 7.48 2.09 -21.18
C GLU A 120 8.70 1.92 -20.24
N GLU A 121 8.51 2.02 -18.93
CA GLU A 121 9.61 1.83 -17.97
C GLU A 121 10.16 0.39 -17.95
N LEU A 122 9.28 -0.62 -18.11
CA LEU A 122 9.73 -2.00 -18.25
C LEU A 122 10.58 -2.18 -19.51
N LEU A 123 10.27 -1.49 -20.61
CA LEU A 123 11.02 -1.59 -21.87
C LEU A 123 12.38 -0.91 -21.74
N GLU A 124 12.46 0.20 -21.02
CA GLU A 124 13.75 0.84 -20.72
C GLU A 124 14.67 -0.08 -19.90
N ASN A 125 14.12 -0.82 -18.93
CA ASN A 125 14.89 -1.67 -18.02
C ASN A 125 15.17 -3.08 -18.56
N TYR A 126 14.27 -3.62 -19.38
CA TYR A 126 14.29 -5.03 -19.81
C TYR A 126 14.12 -5.23 -21.32
N GLY A 127 14.02 -4.15 -22.12
CA GLY A 127 13.74 -4.22 -23.55
C GLY A 127 14.81 -4.98 -24.34
N ASN A 128 16.08 -4.93 -23.91
CA ASN A 128 17.17 -5.73 -24.49
C ASN A 128 16.94 -7.24 -24.37
N LEU A 129 16.10 -7.69 -23.43
CA LEU A 129 15.73 -9.10 -23.28
C LEU A 129 14.62 -9.51 -24.24
N LEU A 130 13.98 -8.59 -24.97
CA LEU A 130 12.83 -8.88 -25.81
C LEU A 130 13.22 -8.87 -27.28
N THR A 131 12.95 -9.98 -27.97
CA THR A 131 13.26 -10.16 -29.39
C THR A 131 12.08 -9.82 -30.31
N LYS A 132 10.89 -9.65 -29.74
CA LYS A 132 9.65 -9.32 -30.46
C LYS A 132 8.83 -8.34 -29.62
N PRO A 133 8.01 -7.48 -30.27
CA PRO A 133 7.02 -6.67 -29.56
C PRO A 133 6.16 -7.55 -28.66
N VAL A 134 5.93 -7.09 -27.44
CA VAL A 134 5.06 -7.76 -26.47
C VAL A 134 3.86 -6.86 -26.26
N VAL A 135 2.66 -7.44 -26.34
CA VAL A 135 1.42 -6.74 -26.02
C VAL A 135 1.00 -7.17 -24.62
N GLY A 136 0.79 -6.20 -23.74
CA GLY A 136 0.30 -6.39 -22.40
C GLY A 136 1.39 -6.62 -21.34
N MET A 137 1.16 -6.01 -20.18
CA MET A 137 2.06 -6.00 -19.02
C MET A 137 2.34 -7.40 -18.49
N ALA A 138 1.29 -8.21 -18.29
CA ALA A 138 1.43 -9.57 -17.78
C ALA A 138 2.28 -10.47 -18.70
N ALA A 139 2.14 -10.31 -20.03
CA ALA A 139 2.91 -11.08 -20.99
C ALA A 139 4.40 -10.70 -20.98
N MET A 140 4.70 -9.41 -20.79
CA MET A 140 6.07 -8.92 -20.66
C MET A 140 6.75 -9.45 -19.39
N LEU A 141 6.07 -9.37 -18.26
CA LEU A 141 6.58 -9.85 -16.97
C LEU A 141 6.84 -11.37 -16.99
N ARG A 142 5.95 -12.16 -17.61
CA ARG A 142 6.22 -13.61 -17.84
C ARG A 142 7.51 -13.84 -18.62
N LYS A 143 7.76 -13.06 -19.68
CA LYS A 143 8.99 -13.19 -20.49
C LYS A 143 10.23 -12.78 -19.70
N ILE A 144 10.15 -11.70 -18.91
CA ILE A 144 11.25 -11.26 -18.05
C ILE A 144 11.58 -12.36 -17.04
N TYR A 145 10.58 -12.91 -16.35
CA TYR A 145 10.77 -14.02 -15.41
C TYR A 145 11.34 -15.26 -16.08
N ALA A 146 10.84 -15.65 -17.26
CA ALA A 146 11.34 -16.82 -17.98
C ALA A 146 12.84 -16.71 -18.30
N LYS A 147 13.32 -15.49 -18.60
CA LYS A 147 14.72 -15.23 -18.97
C LYS A 147 15.65 -14.96 -17.79
N THR A 148 15.14 -14.34 -16.73
CA THR A 148 15.98 -13.80 -15.64
C THR A 148 15.72 -14.45 -14.29
N LYS A 149 14.59 -15.15 -14.14
CA LYS A 149 14.04 -15.62 -12.87
C LYS A 149 13.74 -14.52 -11.85
N LYS A 150 13.82 -13.25 -12.25
CA LYS A 150 13.45 -12.12 -11.40
C LYS A 150 11.94 -12.12 -11.14
N LYS A 151 11.59 -11.89 -9.89
CA LYS A 151 10.23 -11.70 -9.43
C LYS A 151 10.02 -10.24 -9.00
N PHE A 152 8.76 -9.85 -8.98
CA PHE A 152 8.31 -8.48 -8.77
C PHE A 152 7.44 -8.40 -7.53
N ILE A 153 7.56 -7.28 -6.82
CA ILE A 153 6.68 -6.90 -5.73
C ILE A 153 5.70 -5.85 -6.26
N PHE A 154 4.41 -6.10 -6.11
CA PHE A 154 3.34 -5.19 -6.55
C PHE A 154 2.79 -4.43 -5.34
N LEU A 155 2.85 -3.11 -5.39
CA LEU A 155 2.31 -2.20 -4.39
C LEU A 155 1.19 -1.40 -5.05
N ILE A 156 -0.07 -1.68 -4.70
CA ILE A 156 -1.24 -1.10 -5.39
C ILE A 156 -2.04 -0.25 -4.40
N ASP A 157 -2.02 1.08 -4.57
CA ASP A 157 -2.86 1.99 -3.78
C ASP A 157 -4.20 2.25 -4.45
N GLU A 158 -5.22 2.50 -3.63
CA GLU A 158 -6.59 2.82 -4.04
C GLU A 158 -7.17 1.80 -5.05
N TRP A 159 -6.90 0.51 -4.87
CA TRP A 159 -7.28 -0.53 -5.85
C TRP A 159 -8.79 -0.53 -6.16
N ASP A 160 -9.61 -0.16 -5.18
CA ASP A 160 -11.07 -0.12 -5.24
C ASP A 160 -11.62 1.19 -5.83
N CYS A 161 -10.80 2.16 -6.23
CA CYS A 161 -11.28 3.44 -6.76
C CYS A 161 -12.18 3.27 -8.00
N VAL A 162 -11.87 2.32 -8.87
CA VAL A 162 -12.69 1.98 -10.04
C VAL A 162 -14.06 1.48 -9.61
N MET A 163 -14.14 0.66 -8.55
CA MET A 163 -15.42 0.17 -8.01
C MET A 163 -16.26 1.30 -7.44
N ARG A 164 -15.61 2.30 -6.83
CA ARG A 164 -16.30 3.43 -6.19
C ARG A 164 -16.79 4.48 -7.18
N GLU A 165 -15.99 4.81 -8.18
CA GLU A 165 -16.28 5.92 -9.09
C GLU A 165 -17.03 5.50 -10.36
N ARG A 166 -17.05 4.20 -10.66
CA ARG A 166 -17.71 3.64 -11.84
C ARG A 166 -18.80 2.65 -11.44
N GLN A 167 -19.58 2.99 -10.41
CA GLN A 167 -20.67 2.16 -9.88
C GLN A 167 -21.70 1.79 -10.96
N GLU A 168 -21.93 2.68 -11.93
CA GLU A 168 -22.91 2.47 -13.01
C GLU A 168 -22.38 1.60 -14.17
N SER A 169 -21.09 1.24 -14.18
CA SER A 169 -20.45 0.50 -15.28
C SER A 169 -19.90 -0.84 -14.81
N GLU A 170 -20.77 -1.86 -14.73
CA GLU A 170 -20.39 -3.23 -14.37
C GLU A 170 -19.33 -3.81 -15.33
N GLU A 171 -19.42 -3.48 -16.62
CA GLU A 171 -18.46 -3.96 -17.63
C GLU A 171 -17.05 -3.40 -17.37
N MET A 172 -16.93 -2.11 -17.04
CA MET A 172 -15.63 -1.50 -16.72
C MET A 172 -15.04 -2.09 -15.43
N GLN A 173 -15.88 -2.31 -14.41
CA GLN A 173 -15.45 -2.97 -13.18
C GLN A 173 -14.94 -4.38 -13.46
N LYS A 174 -15.67 -5.16 -14.27
CA LYS A 174 -15.29 -6.51 -14.66
C LYS A 174 -13.98 -6.54 -15.43
N GLN A 175 -13.81 -5.67 -16.43
CA GLN A 175 -12.57 -5.58 -17.21
C GLN A 175 -11.36 -5.26 -16.33
N TYR A 176 -11.52 -4.34 -15.37
CA TYR A 176 -10.46 -3.99 -14.43
C TYR A 176 -10.12 -5.14 -13.47
N LEU A 177 -11.12 -5.85 -12.95
CA LEU A 177 -10.90 -7.03 -12.12
C LEU A 177 -10.27 -8.19 -12.92
N ASP A 178 -10.65 -8.37 -14.19
CA ASP A 178 -10.02 -9.32 -15.12
C ASP A 178 -8.55 -8.99 -15.37
N PHE A 179 -8.23 -7.70 -15.52
CA PHE A 179 -6.86 -7.22 -15.65
C PHE A 179 -6.03 -7.57 -14.42
N LEU A 180 -6.48 -7.22 -13.21
CA LEU A 180 -5.77 -7.55 -11.96
C LEU A 180 -5.57 -9.06 -11.78
N ARG A 181 -6.57 -9.87 -12.14
CA ARG A 181 -6.43 -11.33 -12.14
C ARG A 181 -5.35 -11.82 -13.10
N ASN A 182 -5.36 -11.35 -14.34
CA ASN A 182 -4.37 -11.75 -15.34
C ASN A 182 -2.95 -11.28 -14.95
N LEU A 183 -2.83 -10.13 -14.28
CA LEU A 183 -1.57 -9.58 -13.82
C LEU A 183 -1.00 -10.29 -12.60
N LEU A 184 -1.84 -10.81 -11.68
CA LEU A 184 -1.35 -11.27 -10.38
C LEU A 184 -1.60 -12.75 -10.13
N LYS A 185 -2.78 -13.27 -10.48
CA LYS A 185 -3.21 -14.60 -10.07
C LYS A 185 -2.37 -15.69 -10.75
N ASP A 186 -1.85 -16.61 -9.93
CA ASP A 186 -1.08 -17.77 -10.36
C ASP A 186 0.15 -17.42 -11.22
N GLN A 187 0.69 -16.20 -11.07
CA GLN A 187 1.83 -15.73 -11.84
C GLN A 187 3.15 -16.00 -11.11
N SER A 188 4.05 -16.79 -11.71
CA SER A 188 5.34 -17.15 -11.09
C SER A 188 6.30 -15.98 -10.88
N TYR A 189 6.04 -14.84 -11.54
CA TYR A 189 6.82 -13.63 -11.40
C TYR A 189 6.41 -12.78 -10.21
N VAL A 190 5.32 -13.09 -9.51
CA VAL A 190 4.92 -12.37 -8.29
C VAL A 190 5.76 -12.90 -7.13
N ALA A 191 6.41 -12.01 -6.38
CA ALA A 191 7.03 -12.30 -5.09
C ALA A 191 6.13 -11.87 -3.92
N LEU A 192 5.43 -10.75 -4.09
CA LEU A 192 4.47 -10.18 -3.14
C LEU A 192 3.51 -9.27 -3.92
N ALA A 193 2.25 -9.25 -3.55
CA ALA A 193 1.29 -8.24 -3.96
C ALA A 193 0.61 -7.69 -2.71
N TYR A 194 0.85 -6.41 -2.40
CA TYR A 194 0.25 -5.70 -1.29
C TYR A 194 -0.61 -4.58 -1.85
N MET A 195 -1.92 -4.64 -1.62
CA MET A 195 -2.85 -3.62 -2.09
C MET A 195 -3.63 -2.97 -0.95
N THR A 196 -3.98 -1.70 -1.14
CA THR A 196 -4.71 -0.91 -0.16
C THR A 196 -5.96 -0.28 -0.76
N GLY A 197 -7.03 -0.23 0.03
CA GLY A 197 -8.31 0.35 -0.38
C GLY A 197 -9.14 0.79 0.82
N ILE A 198 -10.37 1.25 0.56
CA ILE A 198 -11.35 1.53 1.64
C ILE A 198 -12.47 0.50 1.68
N LEU A 199 -12.78 -0.13 0.54
CA LEU A 199 -13.78 -1.19 0.46
C LEU A 199 -13.14 -2.56 0.68
N PRO A 200 -13.85 -3.49 1.33
CA PRO A 200 -13.46 -4.89 1.34
C PRO A 200 -13.57 -5.49 -0.08
N VAL A 201 -12.75 -6.50 -0.39
CA VAL A 201 -12.70 -7.31 -1.62
C VAL A 201 -13.96 -8.16 -1.83
N LYS A 202 -15.00 -8.03 -0.97
CA LYS A 202 -16.24 -8.82 -1.02
C LYS A 202 -16.86 -8.83 -2.43
N LYS A 203 -17.38 -10.02 -2.79
CA LYS A 203 -17.88 -10.45 -4.10
C LYS A 203 -18.74 -9.40 -4.82
N TYR A 204 -18.14 -8.60 -5.69
CA TYR A 204 -18.87 -7.81 -6.69
C TYR A 204 -19.44 -8.77 -7.75
N GLY A 205 -20.72 -9.12 -7.62
CA GLY A 205 -21.44 -10.02 -8.53
C GLY A 205 -21.14 -11.52 -8.36
N VAL A 206 -21.50 -12.32 -9.38
CA VAL A 206 -21.41 -13.81 -9.41
C VAL A 206 -19.96 -14.33 -9.34
N HIS A 207 -18.97 -13.45 -9.45
CA HIS A 207 -17.56 -13.82 -9.50
C HIS A 207 -16.81 -13.33 -8.25
N SER A 208 -16.22 -14.27 -7.52
CA SER A 208 -15.23 -14.00 -6.47
C SER A 208 -13.94 -13.48 -7.09
N ALA A 209 -13.95 -12.22 -7.55
CA ALA A 209 -13.03 -11.74 -8.57
C ALA A 209 -11.55 -11.69 -8.13
N LEU A 210 -11.25 -11.47 -6.84
CA LEU A 210 -9.87 -11.39 -6.33
C LEU A 210 -9.65 -12.33 -5.12
N ASN A 211 -10.13 -13.57 -5.25
CA ASN A 211 -10.11 -14.56 -4.16
C ASN A 211 -8.72 -15.07 -3.72
N MET A 212 -7.65 -14.65 -4.39
CA MET A 212 -6.28 -14.98 -4.00
C MET A 212 -5.76 -14.11 -2.86
N PHE A 213 -6.38 -12.96 -2.59
CA PHE A 213 -5.93 -12.05 -1.55
C PHE A 213 -6.44 -12.46 -0.16
N SER A 214 -5.53 -12.46 0.81
CA SER A 214 -5.89 -12.42 2.22
C SER A 214 -6.37 -11.00 2.53
N GLU A 215 -7.62 -10.87 2.95
CA GLU A 215 -8.24 -9.59 3.27
C GLU A 215 -8.06 -9.24 4.75
N TYR A 216 -7.57 -8.04 5.00
CA TYR A 216 -7.40 -7.43 6.33
C TYR A 216 -8.22 -6.15 6.37
N SER A 217 -9.45 -6.27 6.84
CA SER A 217 -10.43 -5.18 6.86
C SER A 217 -10.39 -4.42 8.18
N MET A 218 -11.00 -3.24 8.28
CA MET A 218 -11.02 -2.48 9.54
C MET A 218 -11.63 -3.26 10.72
N ILE A 219 -12.48 -4.25 10.45
CA ILE A 219 -13.11 -5.07 11.50
C ILE A 219 -12.32 -6.35 11.82
N ASP A 220 -11.32 -6.69 11.00
CA ASP A 220 -10.48 -7.88 11.16
C ASP A 220 -9.11 -7.62 10.53
N GLN A 221 -8.24 -6.94 11.28
CA GLN A 221 -6.88 -6.60 10.84
C GLN A 221 -5.87 -7.70 11.18
N PHE A 222 -6.22 -8.62 12.07
CA PHE A 222 -5.36 -9.74 12.50
C PHE A 222 -3.93 -9.27 12.84
N VAL A 223 -2.92 -9.72 12.11
CA VAL A 223 -1.50 -9.34 12.30
C VAL A 223 -1.21 -7.84 12.06
N PHE A 224 -2.12 -7.11 11.42
CA PHE A 224 -1.95 -5.69 11.10
C PHE A 224 -2.61 -4.74 12.10
N GLU A 225 -3.18 -5.25 13.21
CA GLU A 225 -3.83 -4.41 14.23
C GLU A 225 -2.92 -3.26 14.70
N GLU A 226 -1.67 -3.57 15.09
CA GLU A 226 -0.67 -2.58 15.54
C GLU A 226 -0.39 -1.50 14.48
N TYR A 227 -0.44 -1.87 13.19
CA TYR A 227 -0.01 -1.01 12.09
C TYR A 227 -1.15 -0.23 11.43
N THR A 228 -2.38 -0.41 11.93
CA THR A 228 -3.59 0.17 11.34
C THR A 228 -3.73 1.67 11.62
N GLY A 229 -3.46 2.07 12.86
CA GLY A 229 -3.51 3.45 13.33
C GLY A 229 -2.44 3.70 14.38
N PHE A 230 -2.69 4.64 15.29
CA PHE A 230 -1.87 4.77 16.49
C PHE A 230 -2.50 3.95 17.61
N THR A 231 -1.66 3.27 18.38
CA THR A 231 -2.04 2.53 19.59
C THR A 231 -2.13 3.48 20.77
N GLU A 232 -2.82 3.07 21.83
CA GLU A 232 -2.88 3.82 23.10
C GLU A 232 -1.50 4.25 23.61
N LYS A 233 -0.51 3.34 23.59
CA LYS A 233 0.86 3.64 24.02
C LYS A 233 1.53 4.72 23.18
N GLU A 234 1.33 4.67 21.87
CA GLU A 234 1.89 5.66 20.94
C GLU A 234 1.21 7.02 21.12
N VAL A 235 -0.11 7.04 21.33
CA VAL A 235 -0.84 8.28 21.63
C VAL A 235 -0.38 8.87 22.96
N ALA A 236 -0.24 8.07 24.01
CA ALA A 236 0.26 8.53 25.30
C ALA A 236 1.66 9.16 25.20
N ALA A 237 2.58 8.52 24.45
CA ALA A 237 3.91 9.07 24.20
C ALA A 237 3.86 10.41 23.44
N LEU A 238 2.97 10.53 22.44
CA LEU A 238 2.77 11.79 21.71
C LEU A 238 2.16 12.87 22.61
N CYS A 239 1.19 12.54 23.46
CA CYS A 239 0.63 13.47 24.43
C CYS A 239 1.70 14.02 25.38
N GLU A 240 2.59 13.17 25.88
CA GLU A 240 3.71 13.59 26.73
C GLU A 240 4.68 14.49 25.96
N GLN A 241 5.09 14.09 24.76
CA GLN A 241 6.02 14.85 23.92
C GLN A 241 5.49 16.25 23.58
N PHE A 242 4.22 16.37 23.23
CA PHE A 242 3.58 17.62 22.81
C PHE A 242 2.83 18.34 23.94
N ARG A 243 2.92 17.84 25.18
CA ARG A 243 2.24 18.39 26.37
C ARG A 243 0.72 18.58 26.16
N MET A 244 0.09 17.56 25.57
CA MET A 244 -1.36 17.51 25.34
C MET A 244 -2.02 16.62 26.39
N ASP A 245 -3.29 16.89 26.72
CA ASP A 245 -4.06 16.07 27.66
C ASP A 245 -4.40 14.72 27.02
N CYS A 246 -3.91 13.63 27.63
CA CYS A 246 -4.11 12.28 27.09
C CYS A 246 -5.57 11.81 27.23
N SER A 247 -6.25 12.16 28.32
CA SER A 247 -7.66 11.79 28.52
C SER A 247 -8.58 12.57 27.59
N GLU A 248 -8.27 13.84 27.34
CA GLU A 248 -9.01 14.61 26.33
C GLU A 248 -8.75 14.05 24.93
N THR A 249 -7.50 13.74 24.58
CA THR A 249 -7.13 13.08 23.31
C THR A 249 -7.89 11.78 23.11
N GLU A 250 -7.99 10.96 24.17
CA GLU A 250 -8.75 9.71 24.18
C GLU A 250 -10.23 9.96 23.85
N SER A 251 -10.87 10.87 24.60
CA SER A 251 -12.29 11.17 24.40
C SER A 251 -12.63 11.70 23.00
N TRP A 252 -11.68 12.35 22.32
CA TRP A 252 -11.87 12.88 20.97
C TRP A 252 -11.61 11.86 19.86
N TYR A 253 -10.61 10.99 20.02
CA TYR A 253 -10.03 10.24 18.91
C TYR A 253 -9.95 8.73 19.09
N ASP A 254 -10.31 8.21 20.27
CA ASP A 254 -10.48 6.78 20.47
C ASP A 254 -11.74 6.30 19.75
N GLY A 255 -11.58 5.59 18.64
CA GLY A 255 -12.67 5.28 17.73
C GLY A 255 -12.80 3.82 17.32
N TYR A 256 -11.80 2.99 17.60
CA TYR A 256 -11.76 1.61 17.12
C TYR A 256 -11.26 0.67 18.21
N LEU A 257 -12.05 -0.39 18.44
CA LEU A 257 -11.73 -1.45 19.39
C LEU A 257 -11.29 -2.72 18.66
N PHE A 258 -10.02 -3.06 18.78
CA PHE A 258 -9.39 -4.26 18.20
C PHE A 258 -9.16 -5.35 19.24
N THR A 259 -8.81 -6.57 18.79
CA THR A 259 -8.75 -7.75 19.65
C THR A 259 -7.59 -7.66 20.63
N GLU A 260 -6.38 -7.42 20.12
CA GLU A 260 -5.15 -7.39 20.91
C GLU A 260 -4.80 -5.96 21.35
N PHE A 261 -4.88 -5.01 20.41
CA PHE A 261 -4.43 -3.63 20.67
C PHE A 261 -5.50 -2.73 21.29
N ARG A 262 -6.74 -3.23 21.44
CA ARG A 262 -7.90 -2.52 21.99
C ARG A 262 -8.08 -1.16 21.34
N HIS A 263 -7.48 -0.09 21.85
CA HIS A 263 -7.70 1.27 21.37
C HIS A 263 -6.79 1.63 20.20
N ILE A 264 -7.41 1.85 19.04
CA ILE A 264 -6.76 2.34 17.83
C ILE A 264 -7.31 3.71 17.42
N TYR A 265 -6.39 4.65 17.28
CA TYR A 265 -6.66 6.06 17.03
C TYR A 265 -6.39 6.40 15.56
N ASN A 266 -7.21 7.32 15.02
CA ASN A 266 -6.98 7.87 13.68
C ASN A 266 -5.67 8.70 13.65
N PRO A 267 -4.65 8.31 12.86
CA PRO A 267 -3.36 8.99 12.85
C PRO A 267 -3.45 10.47 12.46
N LYS A 268 -4.30 10.82 11.48
CA LYS A 268 -4.44 12.21 11.02
C LYS A 268 -5.01 13.09 12.12
N SER A 269 -6.02 12.63 12.85
CA SER A 269 -6.59 13.38 13.96
C SER A 269 -5.60 13.63 15.07
N VAL A 270 -4.89 12.59 15.52
CA VAL A 270 -3.88 12.73 16.57
C VAL A 270 -2.77 13.67 16.12
N VAL A 271 -2.21 13.48 14.93
CA VAL A 271 -1.14 14.35 14.40
C VAL A 271 -1.58 15.82 14.33
N GLU A 272 -2.77 16.12 13.81
CA GLU A 272 -3.23 17.51 13.72
C GLU A 272 -3.50 18.12 15.09
N ALA A 273 -4.02 17.34 16.04
CA ALA A 273 -4.25 17.82 17.39
C ALA A 273 -2.95 18.19 18.10
N MET A 274 -1.93 17.32 18.01
CA MET A 274 -0.60 17.56 18.57
C MET A 274 0.05 18.81 17.94
N ARG A 275 0.07 18.89 16.60
CA ARG A 275 0.73 20.00 15.87
C ARG A 275 0.05 21.35 16.09
N ARG A 276 -1.27 21.35 16.28
CA ARG A 276 -2.05 22.60 16.45
C ARG A 276 -2.31 22.95 17.91
N HIS A 277 -1.93 22.09 18.84
CA HIS A 277 -2.29 22.18 20.26
C HIS A 277 -3.79 22.45 20.46
N LYS A 278 -4.64 21.76 19.69
CA LYS A 278 -6.08 22.00 19.67
C LYS A 278 -6.83 20.72 19.31
N PHE A 279 -7.86 20.38 20.07
CA PHE A 279 -8.79 19.32 19.71
C PHE A 279 -9.85 19.82 18.71
N SER A 280 -10.07 19.04 17.67
CA SER A 280 -11.08 19.30 16.63
C SER A 280 -11.38 18.05 15.80
N SER A 281 -12.43 18.09 15.00
CA SER A 281 -12.86 17.00 14.11
C SER A 281 -12.01 16.93 12.83
N TYR A 282 -10.71 16.68 12.98
CA TYR A 282 -9.73 16.69 11.88
C TYR A 282 -9.91 15.58 10.85
N TRP A 283 -10.57 14.48 11.21
CA TRP A 283 -10.82 13.39 10.28
C TRP A 283 -12.05 13.66 9.41
N THR A 284 -13.20 13.99 10.02
CA THR A 284 -14.46 14.23 9.28
C THR A 284 -14.43 15.48 8.42
N THR A 285 -13.68 16.51 8.79
CA THR A 285 -13.50 17.72 7.96
C THR A 285 -12.72 17.46 6.66
N THR A 286 -12.08 16.28 6.51
CA THR A 286 -11.41 15.88 5.27
C THR A 286 -12.26 15.02 4.34
N GLU A 287 -13.48 14.66 4.77
CA GLU A 287 -14.44 13.88 3.99
C GLU A 287 -15.56 14.80 3.52
N THR A 288 -15.61 15.09 2.22
CA THR A 288 -16.85 15.59 1.59
C THR A 288 -17.83 14.43 1.59
N TYR A 289 -18.79 14.44 2.51
CA TYR A 289 -20.04 13.73 2.33
C TYR A 289 -20.82 14.49 1.27
N ASP A 290 -20.74 14.06 0.01
CA ASP A 290 -21.84 14.31 -0.91
C ASP A 290 -22.93 13.30 -0.52
N ALA A 291 -23.98 13.83 0.09
CA ALA A 291 -25.21 13.12 0.44
C ALA A 291 -26.01 12.71 -0.80
#